data_AF-A0AAW0BXF1-F1
#
_entry.id   AF-A0AAW0BXF1-F1
#
_cell.length_a   1.000
_cell.length_b   1.000
_cell.length_c   1.000
_cell.angle_alpha   90.00
_cell.angle_beta   90.00
_cell.angle_gamma   90.00
#
_symmetry.space_group_name_H-M   'P 1'
#
loop_
_entity.id
_entity.type
_entity.pdbx_description
1 polymer ?
#
loop_
_entity_poly.entity_id
_entity_poly.type
_entity_poly.pdbx_seq_one_letter_code
_entity_poly.pdbx_strand_id
1 'polypeptide(L)'
;MLPDLLHHIDPIDKIPDFEDFPPFRGLDVKTPNLIDVLIEDFSSSGQDYLWRMFIDSIFCRAMAFSRNRVEPSFREYATQGWVFSWEFLRYIALQAAIAPDIPTVAEQALRVAEQNLAVRNRKVLISDYLDVPGPTLYKAKPHATVSSYISFLKEEVCRPDQSEKGDTFFDMHVLAIPSIVGHHLIAKKLLKMSGVGRRPLNKAFKKIYIDTHISNVCTNHLYSYFERNSSKYVTAHPIRLATWTRAFRTALELEIKLFMTYPFPPILFEMLCDFANDSECTHPLCPRHTALTDVIMDSVTGDLGALGGRRTSGLKFKDTVSSDLSERLTTSLSLA
;
A
#
# COMPACT_ATOMS: atom_id res chain seq x y z
N MET A 1 18.20 6.61 -35.12
CA MET A 1 19.30 7.50 -34.69
C MET A 1 18.95 8.04 -33.31
N LEU A 2 19.28 7.29 -32.26
CA LEU A 2 19.08 7.66 -30.85
C LEU A 2 20.13 7.02 -29.89
N PRO A 3 21.40 6.71 -30.27
CA PRO A 3 22.34 6.08 -29.32
C PRO A 3 23.16 7.09 -28.49
N ASP A 4 23.28 8.36 -28.90
CA ASP A 4 24.33 9.25 -28.36
C ASP A 4 23.88 10.17 -27.19
N LEU A 5 22.63 10.11 -26.76
CA LEU A 5 22.11 10.97 -25.67
C LEU A 5 22.32 10.42 -24.26
N LEU A 6 22.80 9.17 -24.11
CA LEU A 6 23.03 8.55 -22.80
C LEU A 6 24.45 8.76 -22.24
N HIS A 7 25.37 9.34 -23.01
CA HIS A 7 26.75 9.58 -22.56
C HIS A 7 26.98 10.97 -21.93
N HIS A 8 25.93 11.79 -21.80
CA HIS A 8 25.98 13.12 -21.20
C HIS A 8 25.08 13.29 -19.97
N ILE A 9 24.64 12.19 -19.36
CA ILE A 9 24.02 12.25 -18.04
C ILE A 9 25.16 12.24 -17.03
N ASP A 10 25.41 13.38 -16.37
CA ASP A 10 26.35 13.46 -15.28
C ASP A 10 26.05 12.36 -14.23
N PRO A 11 27.06 11.79 -13.56
CA PRO A 11 26.84 10.90 -12.43
C PRO A 11 25.90 11.57 -11.42
N ILE A 12 24.92 10.82 -10.90
CA ILE A 12 23.93 11.27 -9.90
C ILE A 12 24.60 11.97 -8.72
N ASP A 13 25.85 11.60 -8.44
CA ASP A 13 26.72 12.09 -7.37
C ASP A 13 27.23 13.54 -7.57
N LYS A 14 26.90 14.19 -8.70
CA LYS A 14 27.27 15.59 -9.02
C LYS A 14 26.11 16.57 -9.02
N ILE A 15 24.91 16.12 -8.66
CA ILE A 15 23.78 17.03 -8.45
C ILE A 15 24.07 17.80 -7.16
N PRO A 16 24.11 19.14 -7.17
CA PRO A 16 24.40 19.92 -5.96
C PRO A 16 23.42 19.58 -4.84
N ASP A 17 23.92 19.49 -3.60
CA ASP A 17 23.09 19.39 -2.40
C ASP A 17 22.11 20.55 -2.37
N PHE A 18 20.81 20.24 -2.45
CA PHE A 18 19.73 21.21 -2.61
C PHE A 18 19.30 21.89 -1.29
N GLU A 19 20.19 21.97 -0.30
CA GLU A 19 19.93 22.68 0.96
C GLU A 19 19.85 24.21 0.80
N ASP A 20 20.20 24.75 -0.38
CA ASP A 20 20.31 26.20 -0.63
C ASP A 20 19.06 26.88 -1.21
N PHE A 21 17.90 26.21 -1.31
CA PHE A 21 16.67 26.91 -1.67
C PHE A 21 16.09 27.63 -0.45
N PRO A 22 15.88 28.96 -0.50
CA PRO A 22 15.33 29.69 0.63
C PRO A 22 13.93 29.12 0.95
N PRO A 23 13.60 28.91 2.24
CA PRO A 23 12.24 28.50 2.60
C PRO A 23 11.25 29.52 2.02
N PHE A 24 10.14 29.04 1.46
CA PHE A 24 8.96 29.88 1.27
C PHE A 24 8.68 30.54 2.62
N ARG A 25 8.67 31.88 2.66
CA ARG A 25 8.68 32.69 3.89
C ARG A 25 7.78 32.07 4.96
N GLY A 26 8.43 31.53 6.00
CA GLY A 26 7.79 30.78 7.06
C GLY A 26 6.92 31.66 7.96
N LEU A 27 5.76 31.13 8.34
CA LEU A 27 5.18 31.41 9.63
C LEU A 27 5.81 30.45 10.62
N ASP A 28 6.57 31.00 11.56
CA ASP A 28 7.27 30.30 12.66
C ASP A 28 6.28 29.84 13.74
N VAL A 29 5.33 28.99 13.34
CA VAL A 29 4.42 28.28 14.24
C VAL A 29 4.74 26.81 14.07
N LYS A 30 5.21 26.16 15.15
CA LYS A 30 5.35 24.69 15.23
C LYS A 30 3.98 24.05 14.98
N THR A 31 3.66 23.87 13.72
CA THR A 31 2.42 23.24 13.28
C THR A 31 2.70 21.73 13.29
N PRO A 32 1.86 20.91 13.93
CA PRO A 32 2.01 19.45 13.87
C PRO A 32 2.09 18.97 12.42
N ASN A 33 2.91 17.95 12.15
CA ASN A 33 3.04 17.40 10.81
C ASN A 33 1.70 16.77 10.39
N LEU A 34 1.20 17.06 9.18
CA LEU A 34 -0.10 16.54 8.75
C LEU A 34 -0.16 15.00 8.77
N ILE A 35 0.95 14.28 8.53
CA ILE A 35 0.95 12.82 8.63
C ILE A 35 0.59 12.40 10.06
N ASP A 36 1.23 13.02 11.05
CA ASP A 36 0.98 12.73 12.46
C ASP A 36 -0.45 13.15 12.83
N VAL A 37 -0.94 14.30 12.34
CA VAL A 37 -2.32 14.75 12.56
C VAL A 37 -3.33 13.77 11.96
N LEU A 38 -3.14 13.28 10.74
CA LEU A 38 -4.05 12.32 10.11
C LEU A 38 -4.06 10.98 10.87
N ILE A 39 -2.89 10.52 11.34
CA ILE A 39 -2.79 9.30 12.14
C ILE A 39 -3.38 9.49 13.55
N GLU A 40 -3.18 10.65 14.17
CA GLU A 40 -3.76 11.01 15.47
C GLU A 40 -5.26 11.24 15.38
N ASP A 41 -5.76 11.88 14.33
CA ASP A 41 -7.20 12.09 14.06
C ASP A 41 -7.90 10.72 14.00
N PHE A 42 -7.32 9.75 13.29
CA PHE A 42 -7.78 8.36 13.30
C PHE A 42 -7.79 7.73 14.69
N SER A 43 -6.77 8.01 15.50
CA SER A 43 -6.68 7.50 16.88
C SER A 43 -7.76 8.11 17.77
N SER A 44 -8.03 9.41 17.60
CA SER A 44 -9.07 10.12 18.34
C SER A 44 -10.49 9.75 17.89
N SER A 45 -10.67 9.37 16.62
CA SER A 45 -11.94 8.95 16.04
C SER A 45 -12.24 7.45 16.21
N GLY A 46 -11.39 6.70 16.92
CA GLY A 46 -11.53 5.25 17.11
C GLY A 46 -11.33 4.41 15.85
N GLN A 47 -10.68 4.96 14.82
CA GLN A 47 -10.43 4.29 13.53
C GLN A 47 -8.96 3.90 13.31
N ASP A 48 -8.10 4.10 14.30
CA ASP A 48 -6.69 3.67 14.27
C ASP A 48 -6.52 2.16 13.99
N TYR A 49 -7.54 1.36 14.28
CA TYR A 49 -7.55 -0.06 13.96
C TYR A 49 -7.30 -0.32 12.47
N LEU A 50 -7.73 0.56 11.54
CA LEU A 50 -7.45 0.41 10.11
C LEU A 50 -5.95 0.57 9.83
N TRP A 51 -5.33 1.60 10.40
CA TRP A 51 -3.89 1.85 10.22
C TRP A 51 -3.09 0.71 10.84
N ARG A 52 -3.44 0.29 12.06
CA ARG A 52 -2.83 -0.87 12.71
C ARG A 52 -3.02 -2.13 11.88
N MET A 53 -4.22 -2.44 11.40
CA MET A 53 -4.49 -3.62 10.57
C MET A 53 -3.68 -3.63 9.28
N PHE A 54 -3.46 -2.46 8.67
CA PHE A 54 -2.59 -2.33 7.52
C PHE A 54 -1.12 -2.59 7.86
N ILE A 55 -0.57 -1.92 8.90
CA ILE A 55 0.83 -2.10 9.32
C ILE A 55 1.09 -3.52 9.86
N ASP A 56 0.09 -4.13 10.49
CA ASP A 56 0.06 -5.51 10.98
C ASP A 56 -0.53 -6.50 9.98
N SER A 57 -0.41 -6.19 8.67
CA SER A 57 -0.90 -7.05 7.60
C SER A 57 -0.47 -8.51 7.77
N ILE A 58 -1.47 -9.36 8.05
CA ILE A 58 -1.30 -10.80 8.19
C ILE A 58 -0.72 -11.37 6.89
N PHE A 59 -1.16 -10.85 5.73
CA PHE A 59 -0.63 -11.23 4.43
C PHE A 59 0.88 -10.99 4.34
N CYS A 60 1.34 -9.77 4.62
CA CYS A 60 2.77 -9.45 4.52
C CYS A 60 3.60 -10.30 5.48
N ARG A 61 3.10 -10.56 6.69
CA ARG A 61 3.76 -11.43 7.67
C ARG A 61 3.84 -12.88 7.18
N ALA A 62 2.74 -13.40 6.63
CA ALA A 62 2.69 -14.76 6.08
C ALA A 62 3.66 -14.94 4.90
N MET A 63 3.72 -13.97 3.99
CA MET A 63 4.67 -14.02 2.87
C MET A 63 6.12 -13.88 3.35
N ALA A 64 6.38 -13.00 4.32
CA ALA A 64 7.71 -12.76 4.87
C ALA A 64 8.32 -13.97 5.55
N PHE A 65 7.51 -14.81 6.20
CA PHE A 65 7.98 -15.98 6.95
C PHE A 65 7.57 -17.31 6.32
N SER A 66 7.04 -17.29 5.10
CA SER A 66 6.74 -18.51 4.38
C SER A 66 8.02 -19.30 4.06
N ARG A 67 7.91 -20.63 4.25
CA ARG A 67 8.92 -21.61 3.85
C ARG A 67 8.89 -21.90 2.35
N ASN A 68 7.79 -21.60 1.66
CA ASN A 68 7.69 -21.78 0.22
C ASN A 68 8.55 -20.74 -0.48
N ARG A 69 9.48 -21.21 -1.33
CA ARG A 69 10.37 -20.32 -2.10
C ARG A 69 9.57 -19.30 -2.93
N VAL A 70 8.47 -19.74 -3.53
CA VAL A 70 7.57 -18.92 -4.35
C VAL A 70 6.13 -19.16 -3.90
N GLU A 71 5.56 -18.18 -3.22
CA GLU A 71 4.15 -18.19 -2.81
C GLU A 71 3.24 -17.76 -3.97
N PRO A 72 2.25 -18.57 -4.41
CA PRO A 72 1.34 -18.18 -5.49
C PRO A 72 0.60 -16.86 -5.22
N SER A 73 0.19 -16.65 -3.97
CA SER A 73 -0.51 -15.43 -3.56
C SER A 73 0.42 -14.21 -3.60
N PHE A 74 1.70 -14.38 -3.24
CA PHE A 74 2.69 -13.31 -3.40
C PHE A 74 2.99 -13.03 -4.87
N ARG A 75 3.02 -14.07 -5.72
CA ARG A 75 3.21 -13.92 -7.16
C ARG A 75 2.12 -13.07 -7.79
N GLU A 76 0.87 -13.34 -7.46
CA GLU A 76 -0.26 -12.55 -7.97
C GLU A 76 -0.22 -11.12 -7.39
N TYR A 77 -0.02 -10.97 -6.07
CA TYR A 77 0.14 -9.66 -5.44
C TYR A 77 1.24 -8.82 -6.09
N ALA A 78 2.41 -9.40 -6.35
CA ALA A 78 3.53 -8.67 -6.94
C ALA A 78 3.26 -8.29 -8.40
N THR A 79 2.57 -9.17 -9.16
CA THR A 79 2.12 -8.89 -10.53
C THR A 79 1.17 -7.71 -10.56
N GLN A 80 0.16 -7.71 -9.68
CA GLN A 80 -0.82 -6.65 -9.56
C GLN A 80 -0.20 -5.35 -9.02
N GLY A 81 0.76 -5.45 -8.10
CA GLY A 81 1.56 -4.32 -7.64
C GLY A 81 2.42 -3.70 -8.75
N TRP A 82 2.92 -4.49 -9.70
CA TRP A 82 3.61 -3.97 -10.88
C TRP A 82 2.64 -3.25 -11.85
N VAL A 83 1.44 -3.80 -12.07
CA VAL A 83 0.38 -3.11 -12.84
C VAL A 83 0.03 -1.78 -12.18
N PHE A 84 -0.21 -1.77 -10.86
CA PHE A 84 -0.49 -0.54 -10.12
C PHE A 84 0.66 0.47 -10.20
N SER A 85 1.93 0.01 -10.15
CA SER A 85 3.11 0.89 -10.20
C SER A 85 3.17 1.72 -11.50
N TRP A 86 2.65 1.23 -12.62
CA TRP A 86 2.54 2.01 -13.86
C TRP A 86 1.51 3.14 -13.76
N GLU A 87 0.39 2.91 -13.11
CA GLU A 87 -0.61 3.95 -12.89
C GLU A 87 -0.14 4.95 -11.84
N PHE A 88 0.60 4.49 -10.82
CA PHE A 88 1.26 5.37 -9.87
C PHE A 88 2.37 6.23 -10.53
N LEU A 89 3.08 5.71 -11.52
CA LEU A 89 4.00 6.52 -12.34
C LEU A 89 3.26 7.64 -13.09
N ARG A 90 2.10 7.33 -13.69
CA ARG A 90 1.26 8.36 -14.35
C ARG A 90 0.76 9.40 -13.36
N TYR A 91 0.43 8.97 -12.16
CA TYR A 91 0.04 9.85 -11.06
C TYR A 91 1.16 10.84 -10.69
N ILE A 92 2.41 10.39 -10.52
CA ILE A 92 3.56 11.28 -10.28
C ILE A 92 3.80 12.20 -11.48
N ALA A 93 3.66 11.70 -12.71
CA ALA A 93 3.80 12.55 -13.90
C ALA A 93 2.74 13.66 -13.96
N LEU A 94 1.52 13.39 -13.47
CA LEU A 94 0.49 14.40 -13.33
C LEU A 94 0.82 15.42 -12.23
N GLN A 95 1.43 15.00 -11.12
CA GLN A 95 1.96 15.93 -10.10
C GLN A 95 2.92 16.93 -10.73
N ALA A 96 3.82 16.49 -11.62
CA ALA A 96 4.74 17.39 -12.33
C ALA A 96 4.01 18.42 -13.20
N ALA A 97 2.89 18.03 -13.84
CA ALA A 97 2.12 18.92 -14.71
C ALA A 97 1.30 19.98 -13.95
N ILE A 98 0.91 19.70 -12.70
CA ILE A 98 0.12 20.60 -11.86
C ILE A 98 0.93 21.26 -10.74
N ALA A 99 2.24 21.02 -10.70
CA ALA A 99 3.13 21.59 -9.70
C ALA A 99 3.05 23.13 -9.69
N PRO A 100 3.13 23.76 -8.50
CA PRO A 100 2.84 25.18 -8.34
C PRO A 100 3.94 26.11 -8.89
N ASP A 101 5.16 25.61 -9.06
CA ASP A 101 6.31 26.40 -9.48
C ASP A 101 7.35 25.56 -10.25
N ILE A 102 8.25 26.25 -10.97
CA ILE A 102 9.27 25.62 -11.83
C ILE A 102 10.21 24.69 -11.05
N PRO A 103 10.73 25.05 -9.86
CA PRO A 103 11.53 24.13 -9.05
C PRO A 103 10.80 22.82 -8.73
N THR A 104 9.52 22.91 -8.33
CA THR A 104 8.71 21.73 -8.02
C THR A 104 8.44 20.90 -9.27
N VAL A 105 8.20 21.52 -10.43
CA VAL A 105 8.09 20.80 -11.72
C VAL A 105 9.36 19.98 -12.00
N ALA A 106 10.54 20.58 -11.83
CA ALA A 106 11.82 19.90 -12.06
C ALA A 106 12.02 18.73 -11.11
N GLU A 107 11.70 18.92 -9.82
CA GLU A 107 11.77 17.86 -8.81
C GLU A 107 10.84 16.68 -9.15
N GLN A 108 9.59 16.96 -9.53
CA GLN A 108 8.63 15.92 -9.90
C GLN A 108 9.04 15.21 -11.19
N ALA A 109 9.65 15.90 -12.16
CA ALA A 109 10.16 15.27 -13.37
C ALA A 109 11.29 14.26 -13.07
N LEU A 110 12.17 14.56 -12.11
CA LEU A 110 13.19 13.61 -11.64
C LEU A 110 12.54 12.38 -11.00
N ARG A 111 11.52 12.57 -10.14
CA ARG A 111 10.76 11.46 -9.53
C ARG A 111 10.08 10.57 -10.55
N VAL A 112 9.58 11.12 -11.66
CA VAL A 112 9.05 10.31 -12.77
C VAL A 112 10.13 9.39 -13.34
N ALA A 113 11.35 9.89 -13.52
CA ALA A 113 12.46 9.08 -14.03
C ALA A 113 12.87 7.98 -13.04
N GLU A 114 13.00 8.32 -11.75
CA GLU A 114 13.29 7.37 -10.67
C GLU A 114 12.22 6.29 -10.55
N GLN A 115 10.94 6.69 -10.54
CA GLN A 115 9.83 5.76 -10.46
C GLN A 115 9.77 4.85 -11.68
N ASN A 116 10.00 5.36 -12.89
CA ASN A 116 10.08 4.54 -14.11
C ASN A 116 11.20 3.49 -14.01
N LEU A 117 12.37 3.88 -13.48
CA LEU A 117 13.45 2.93 -13.22
C LEU A 117 13.02 1.88 -12.17
N ALA A 118 12.37 2.30 -11.08
CA ALA A 118 11.84 1.39 -10.06
C ALA A 118 10.82 0.40 -10.62
N VAL A 119 9.89 0.83 -11.48
CA VAL A 119 8.91 -0.06 -12.15
C VAL A 119 9.60 -1.08 -13.06
N ARG A 120 10.65 -0.67 -13.78
CA ARG A 120 11.44 -1.57 -14.63
C ARG A 120 12.23 -2.58 -13.79
N ASN A 121 12.86 -2.14 -12.70
CA ASN A 121 13.59 -3.01 -11.79
C ASN A 121 12.65 -4.01 -11.11
N ARG A 122 11.44 -3.57 -10.71
CA ARG A 122 10.43 -4.44 -10.12
C ARG A 122 10.01 -5.56 -11.08
N LYS A 123 9.90 -5.28 -12.38
CA LYS A 123 9.65 -6.31 -13.40
C LYS A 123 10.74 -7.39 -13.38
N VAL A 124 12.01 -6.98 -13.37
CA VAL A 124 13.15 -7.90 -13.33
C VAL A 124 13.10 -8.77 -12.06
N LEU A 125 12.89 -8.14 -10.90
CA LEU A 125 12.78 -8.87 -9.63
C LEU A 125 11.63 -9.88 -9.63
N ILE A 126 10.46 -9.51 -10.16
CA ILE A 126 9.32 -10.43 -10.26
C ILE A 126 9.66 -11.62 -11.18
N SER A 127 10.30 -11.37 -12.32
CA SER A 127 10.73 -12.44 -13.21
C SER A 127 11.76 -13.37 -12.58
N ASP A 128 12.77 -12.82 -11.91
CA ASP A 128 13.90 -13.57 -11.36
C ASP A 128 13.55 -14.37 -10.09
N TYR A 129 12.63 -13.84 -9.26
CA TYR A 129 12.33 -14.42 -7.95
C TYR A 129 10.98 -15.11 -7.86
N LEU A 130 10.04 -14.85 -8.77
CA LEU A 130 8.69 -15.44 -8.74
C LEU A 130 8.36 -16.28 -9.97
N ASP A 131 9.32 -16.47 -10.89
CA ASP A 131 9.16 -17.24 -12.12
C ASP A 131 7.98 -16.75 -12.99
N VAL A 132 7.76 -15.42 -13.04
CA VAL A 132 6.76 -14.81 -13.94
C VAL A 132 7.45 -14.27 -15.19
N PRO A 133 7.21 -14.85 -16.38
CA PRO A 133 7.82 -14.36 -17.60
C PRO A 133 7.46 -12.89 -17.88
N GLY A 134 8.44 -12.09 -18.29
CA GLY A 134 8.23 -10.68 -18.64
C GLY A 134 7.07 -10.42 -19.64
N PRO A 135 6.88 -11.24 -20.70
CA PRO A 135 5.74 -11.10 -21.60
C PRO A 135 4.37 -11.32 -20.93
N THR A 136 4.32 -12.14 -19.87
CA THR A 136 3.10 -12.34 -19.07
C THR A 136 2.79 -11.09 -18.26
N LEU A 137 3.80 -10.44 -17.67
CA LEU A 137 3.62 -9.18 -16.95
C LEU A 137 3.00 -8.10 -17.84
N TYR A 138 3.52 -7.89 -19.06
CA TYR A 138 2.96 -6.89 -19.99
C TYR A 138 1.51 -7.15 -20.42
N LYS A 139 1.04 -8.39 -20.31
CA LYS A 139 -0.34 -8.77 -20.64
C LYS A 139 -1.24 -8.79 -19.40
N ALA A 140 -0.68 -8.59 -18.20
CA ALA A 140 -1.43 -8.59 -16.97
C ALA A 140 -2.47 -7.46 -16.99
N LYS A 141 -3.70 -7.80 -16.64
CA LYS A 141 -4.79 -6.83 -16.48
C LYS A 141 -4.94 -6.52 -14.98
N PRO A 142 -5.33 -5.29 -14.64
CA PRO A 142 -5.57 -4.94 -13.24
C PRO A 142 -6.72 -5.79 -12.70
N HIS A 143 -6.51 -6.36 -11.52
CA HIS A 143 -7.58 -6.99 -10.74
C HIS A 143 -8.64 -5.93 -10.37
N ALA A 144 -9.85 -6.37 -9.97
CA ALA A 144 -10.93 -5.47 -9.58
C ALA A 144 -10.49 -4.46 -8.50
N THR A 145 -9.82 -4.93 -7.45
CA THR A 145 -9.29 -4.07 -6.37
C THR A 145 -8.28 -3.04 -6.88
N VAL A 146 -7.33 -3.45 -7.73
CA VAL A 146 -6.35 -2.54 -8.35
C VAL A 146 -7.06 -1.52 -9.23
N SER A 147 -8.05 -1.96 -10.01
CA SER A 147 -8.85 -1.07 -10.85
C SER A 147 -9.62 -0.05 -10.02
N SER A 148 -10.24 -0.46 -8.91
CA SER A 148 -10.92 0.46 -7.98
C SER A 148 -9.95 1.49 -7.40
N TYR A 149 -8.73 1.08 -7.04
CA TYR A 149 -7.74 2.01 -6.52
C TYR A 149 -7.28 3.01 -7.59
N ILE A 150 -7.03 2.56 -8.81
CA ILE A 150 -6.69 3.44 -9.93
C ILE A 150 -7.82 4.43 -10.21
N SER A 151 -9.09 3.98 -10.20
CA SER A 151 -10.25 4.86 -10.40
C SER A 151 -10.35 5.89 -9.28
N PHE A 152 -10.20 5.47 -8.02
CA PHE A 152 -10.18 6.38 -6.88
C PHE A 152 -9.12 7.46 -7.03
N LEU A 153 -7.87 7.11 -7.36
CA LEU A 153 -6.81 8.10 -7.57
C LEU A 153 -7.16 9.08 -8.70
N LYS A 154 -7.74 8.61 -9.80
CA LYS A 154 -8.16 9.48 -10.92
C LYS A 154 -9.30 10.41 -10.53
N GLU A 155 -10.28 9.91 -9.79
CA GLU A 155 -11.43 10.70 -9.33
C GLU A 155 -11.00 11.80 -8.36
N GLU A 156 -10.13 11.50 -7.40
CA GLU A 156 -9.60 12.49 -6.45
C GLU A 156 -8.80 13.59 -7.16
N VAL A 157 -8.01 13.24 -8.20
CA VAL A 157 -7.22 14.23 -8.94
C VAL A 157 -8.07 15.08 -9.90
N CYS A 158 -9.16 14.53 -10.43
CA CYS A 158 -10.00 15.19 -11.43
C CYS A 158 -11.24 15.88 -10.83
N ARG A 159 -11.27 16.11 -9.50
CA ARG A 159 -12.46 16.64 -8.83
C ARG A 159 -12.79 18.08 -9.28
N PRO A 160 -14.00 18.34 -9.83
CA PRO A 160 -14.38 19.65 -10.39
C PRO A 160 -14.51 20.78 -9.36
N ASP A 161 -14.72 20.46 -8.09
CA ASP A 161 -14.86 21.43 -6.99
C ASP A 161 -13.51 21.97 -6.49
N GLN A 162 -12.39 21.44 -6.97
CA GLN A 162 -11.04 21.95 -6.71
C GLN A 162 -10.72 23.14 -7.63
N SER A 163 -11.36 24.28 -7.35
CA SER A 163 -11.22 25.50 -8.14
C SER A 163 -9.85 26.18 -8.05
N GLU A 164 -8.95 25.71 -7.17
CA GLU A 164 -7.57 26.22 -7.04
C GLU A 164 -6.54 25.12 -7.35
N LYS A 165 -5.74 25.32 -8.41
CA LYS A 165 -4.73 24.33 -8.87
C LYS A 165 -3.69 23.95 -7.79
N GLY A 166 -3.40 24.86 -6.85
CA GLY A 166 -2.43 24.63 -5.77
C GLY A 166 -2.91 23.66 -4.68
N ASP A 167 -4.21 23.37 -4.68
CA ASP A 167 -4.88 22.54 -3.70
C ASP A 167 -4.88 21.05 -4.13
N THR A 168 -5.05 20.80 -5.44
CA THR A 168 -4.93 19.46 -6.03
C THR A 168 -3.54 18.84 -5.85
N PHE A 169 -2.47 19.65 -5.97
CA PHE A 169 -1.11 19.13 -5.79
C PHE A 169 -0.83 18.64 -4.36
N PHE A 170 -1.35 19.35 -3.35
CA PHE A 170 -1.22 18.95 -1.95
C PHE A 170 -2.07 17.71 -1.64
N ASP A 171 -3.31 17.67 -2.12
CA ASP A 171 -4.21 16.52 -1.99
C ASP A 171 -3.54 15.25 -2.53
N MET A 172 -2.80 15.38 -3.63
CA MET A 172 -2.06 14.26 -4.20
C MET A 172 -0.93 13.73 -3.30
N HIS A 173 -0.34 14.55 -2.43
CA HIS A 173 0.63 14.06 -1.45
C HIS A 173 -0.06 13.28 -0.33
N VAL A 174 -1.27 13.71 0.07
CA VAL A 174 -2.06 13.02 1.12
C VAL A 174 -2.42 11.60 0.68
N LEU A 175 -2.89 11.44 -0.56
CA LEU A 175 -3.24 10.13 -1.12
C LEU A 175 -2.06 9.16 -1.19
N ALA A 176 -0.83 9.69 -1.24
CA ALA A 176 0.39 8.87 -1.31
C ALA A 176 0.82 8.31 0.06
N ILE A 177 0.30 8.84 1.19
CA ILE A 177 0.76 8.47 2.53
C ILE A 177 0.63 6.97 2.80
N PRO A 178 -0.52 6.29 2.58
CA PRO A 178 -0.61 4.85 2.84
C PRO A 178 0.38 4.04 2.01
N SER A 179 0.53 4.39 0.73
CA SER A 179 1.39 3.65 -0.20
C SER A 179 2.89 3.83 0.11
N ILE A 180 3.30 5.04 0.54
CA ILE A 180 4.72 5.34 0.81
C ILE A 180 5.07 5.01 2.27
N VAL A 181 4.36 5.62 3.22
CA VAL A 181 4.68 5.51 4.66
C VAL A 181 4.28 4.14 5.19
N GLY A 182 3.09 3.65 4.84
CA GLY A 182 2.61 2.39 5.40
C GLY A 182 3.43 1.18 4.95
N HIS A 183 3.76 1.09 3.66
CA HIS A 183 4.64 0.01 3.17
C HIS A 183 6.05 0.06 3.78
N HIS A 184 6.60 1.26 4.00
CA HIS A 184 7.88 1.44 4.70
C HIS A 184 7.81 0.91 6.15
N LEU A 185 6.75 1.26 6.88
CA LEU A 185 6.54 0.80 8.25
C LEU A 185 6.35 -0.72 8.33
N ILE A 186 5.60 -1.32 7.40
CA ILE A 186 5.47 -2.78 7.27
C ILE A 186 6.86 -3.42 7.08
N ALA A 187 7.65 -2.90 6.13
CA ALA A 187 8.99 -3.44 5.84
C ALA A 187 9.94 -3.36 7.04
N LYS A 188 9.97 -2.22 7.74
CA LYS A 188 10.75 -2.04 8.97
C LYS A 188 10.33 -3.02 10.07
N LYS A 189 9.02 -3.17 10.27
CA LYS A 189 8.47 -4.07 11.30
C LYS A 189 8.87 -5.52 11.03
N LEU A 190 8.70 -6.01 9.80
CA LEU A 190 9.06 -7.37 9.42
C LEU A 190 10.57 -7.62 9.51
N LEU A 191 11.40 -6.65 9.12
CA LEU A 191 12.85 -6.74 9.27
C LEU A 191 13.26 -6.86 10.75
N LYS A 192 12.67 -6.05 11.63
CA LYS A 192 12.89 -6.13 13.09
C LYS A 192 12.48 -7.49 13.64
N MET A 193 11.31 -7.99 13.26
CA MET A 193 10.82 -9.32 13.69
C MET A 193 11.78 -10.46 13.28
N SER A 194 12.37 -10.39 12.09
CA SER A 194 13.35 -11.38 11.63
C SER A 194 14.62 -11.42 12.49
N GLY A 195 15.02 -10.28 13.06
CA GLY A 195 16.17 -10.16 13.96
C GLY A 195 15.89 -10.70 15.37
N VAL A 196 14.71 -10.42 15.92
CA VAL A 196 14.35 -10.80 17.31
C VAL A 196 14.14 -12.31 17.47
N GLY A 197 13.59 -12.99 16.46
CA GLY A 197 13.27 -14.42 16.52
C GLY A 197 14.18 -15.36 15.71
N ARG A 198 15.23 -14.83 15.05
CA ARG A 198 16.10 -15.55 14.09
C ARG A 198 15.36 -16.35 13.00
N ARG A 199 14.07 -16.08 12.74
CA ARG A 199 13.35 -16.68 11.61
C ARG A 199 13.80 -15.95 10.33
N PRO A 200 14.47 -16.63 9.38
CA PRO A 200 14.93 -15.97 8.16
C PRO A 200 13.73 -15.52 7.32
N LEU A 201 13.85 -14.34 6.72
CA LEU A 201 12.86 -13.85 5.77
C LEU A 201 12.89 -14.69 4.49
N ASN A 202 11.72 -14.93 3.92
CA ASN A 202 11.57 -15.49 2.59
C ASN A 202 12.39 -14.67 1.57
N LYS A 203 13.26 -15.34 0.81
CA LYS A 203 14.22 -14.67 -0.08
C LYS A 203 13.53 -13.84 -1.17
N ALA A 204 12.46 -14.37 -1.78
CA ALA A 204 11.71 -13.67 -2.82
C ALA A 204 10.98 -12.47 -2.25
N PHE A 205 10.28 -12.65 -1.11
CA PHE A 205 9.59 -11.55 -0.43
C PHE A 205 10.56 -10.45 0.02
N LYS A 206 11.70 -10.82 0.62
CA LYS A 206 12.72 -9.85 1.02
C LYS A 206 13.18 -9.02 -0.17
N LYS A 207 13.49 -9.66 -1.30
CA LYS A 207 14.05 -8.97 -2.46
C LYS A 207 13.04 -8.09 -3.20
N ILE A 208 11.81 -8.56 -3.35
CA ILE A 208 10.77 -7.83 -4.11
C ILE A 208 10.05 -6.80 -3.25
N TYR A 209 9.89 -7.04 -1.96
CA TYR A 209 9.08 -6.21 -1.07
C TYR A 209 9.90 -5.48 -0.02
N ILE A 210 10.70 -6.18 0.80
CA ILE A 210 11.41 -5.50 1.92
C ILE A 210 12.45 -4.53 1.38
N ASP A 211 13.35 -5.00 0.51
CA ASP A 211 14.46 -4.21 -0.02
C ASP A 211 13.97 -2.97 -0.81
N THR A 212 12.76 -3.04 -1.40
CA THR A 212 12.18 -1.92 -2.17
C THR A 212 11.49 -0.86 -1.30
N HIS A 213 11.00 -1.22 -0.11
CA HIS A 213 10.25 -0.30 0.75
C HIS A 213 11.01 0.10 2.03
N ILE A 214 12.14 -0.54 2.35
CA ILE A 214 12.89 -0.27 3.59
C ILE A 214 13.58 1.09 3.60
N SER A 215 13.90 1.64 2.42
CA SER A 215 14.48 2.97 2.31
C SER A 215 13.53 4.02 2.90
N ASN A 216 14.08 4.94 3.69
CA ASN A 216 13.33 6.06 4.26
C ASN A 216 13.37 7.32 3.39
N VAL A 217 14.00 7.29 2.21
CA VAL A 217 14.16 8.48 1.36
C VAL A 217 12.81 9.07 0.98
N CYS A 218 11.91 8.26 0.41
CA CYS A 218 10.58 8.73 0.00
C CYS A 218 9.71 9.14 1.19
N THR A 219 9.81 8.43 2.33
CA THR A 219 9.07 8.79 3.54
C THR A 219 9.56 10.11 4.12
N ASN A 220 10.87 10.28 4.29
CA ASN A 220 11.46 11.51 4.82
C ASN A 220 11.09 12.70 3.94
N HIS A 221 11.15 12.52 2.62
CA HIS A 221 10.72 13.55 1.71
C HIS A 221 9.26 13.94 1.92
N LEU A 222 8.35 12.96 2.04
CA LEU A 222 6.94 13.23 2.27
C LEU A 222 6.70 13.93 3.61
N TYR A 223 7.39 13.51 4.68
CA TYR A 223 7.38 14.18 5.98
C TYR A 223 7.86 15.64 5.88
N SER A 224 9.00 15.88 5.23
CA SER A 224 9.55 17.24 5.03
C SER A 224 8.67 18.10 4.12
N TYR A 225 7.97 17.50 3.16
CA TYR A 225 6.98 18.21 2.36
C TYR A 225 5.82 18.69 3.23
N PHE A 226 5.23 17.81 4.05
CA PHE A 226 4.15 18.21 4.94
C PHE A 226 4.60 19.17 6.02
N GLU A 227 5.79 19.02 6.60
CA GLU A 227 6.31 19.96 7.61
C GLU A 227 6.38 21.40 7.05
N ARG A 228 6.85 21.55 5.81
CA ARG A 228 6.97 22.86 5.15
C ARG A 228 5.64 23.45 4.69
N ASN A 229 4.65 22.61 4.38
CA ASN A 229 3.42 23.06 3.71
C ASN A 229 2.16 22.99 4.59
N SER A 230 2.12 22.17 5.66
CA SER A 230 0.89 21.90 6.41
C SER A 230 0.25 23.16 7.00
N SER A 231 1.04 24.13 7.47
CA SER A 231 0.51 25.38 8.02
C SER A 231 -0.29 26.21 7.01
N LYS A 232 0.05 26.13 5.71
CA LYS A 232 -0.67 26.80 4.63
C LYS A 232 -2.05 26.18 4.38
N TYR A 233 -2.17 24.86 4.56
CA TYR A 233 -3.33 24.09 4.14
C TYR A 233 -4.24 23.68 5.31
N VAL A 234 -3.67 23.25 6.44
CA VAL A 234 -4.40 22.73 7.62
C VAL A 234 -5.05 23.86 8.43
N THR A 235 -4.30 24.93 8.71
CA THR A 235 -4.78 26.06 9.53
C THR A 235 -5.75 26.97 8.79
N ALA A 236 -5.69 27.01 7.46
CA ALA A 236 -6.53 27.89 6.64
C ALA A 236 -7.89 27.27 6.28
N HIS A 237 -8.03 25.94 6.26
CA HIS A 237 -9.23 25.27 5.74
C HIS A 237 -9.65 24.00 6.52
N PRO A 238 -10.40 24.12 7.63
CA PRO A 238 -10.88 22.98 8.42
C PRO A 238 -11.72 21.96 7.60
N ILE A 239 -12.46 22.43 6.59
CA ILE A 239 -13.25 21.58 5.68
C ILE A 239 -12.34 20.64 4.86
N ARG A 240 -11.11 21.06 4.57
CA ARG A 240 -10.16 20.28 3.76
C ARG A 240 -9.52 19.16 4.59
N LEU A 241 -9.34 19.35 5.90
CA LEU A 241 -8.88 18.28 6.80
C LEU A 241 -9.84 17.07 6.76
N ALA A 242 -11.15 17.30 6.88
CA ALA A 242 -12.13 16.22 6.77
C ALA A 242 -12.09 15.51 5.40
N THR A 243 -11.80 16.26 4.33
CA THR A 243 -11.63 15.71 2.98
C THR A 243 -10.39 14.82 2.90
N TRP A 244 -9.27 15.26 3.47
CA TRP A 244 -8.02 14.50 3.53
C TRP A 244 -8.15 13.26 4.41
N THR A 245 -8.76 13.37 5.59
CA THR A 245 -9.05 12.22 6.47
C THR A 245 -9.86 11.17 5.70
N ARG A 246 -10.92 11.58 4.98
CA ARG A 246 -11.71 10.65 4.14
C ARG A 246 -10.88 10.03 3.02
N ALA A 247 -10.12 10.82 2.29
CA ALA A 247 -9.33 10.34 1.16
C ALA A 247 -8.22 9.37 1.61
N PHE A 248 -7.52 9.72 2.71
CA PHE A 248 -6.54 8.86 3.36
C PHE A 248 -7.18 7.55 3.85
N ARG A 249 -8.37 7.62 4.46
CA ARG A 249 -9.13 6.43 4.87
C ARG A 249 -9.43 5.51 3.69
N THR A 250 -9.97 6.05 2.60
CA THR A 250 -10.32 5.26 1.43
C THR A 250 -9.08 4.63 0.79
N ALA A 251 -7.97 5.36 0.69
CA ALA A 251 -6.69 4.82 0.23
C ALA A 251 -6.23 3.66 1.12
N LEU A 252 -6.33 3.81 2.45
CA LEU A 252 -5.96 2.77 3.42
C LEU A 252 -6.85 1.51 3.30
N GLU A 253 -8.16 1.67 3.18
CA GLU A 253 -9.10 0.57 2.97
C GLU A 253 -8.79 -0.19 1.68
N LEU A 254 -8.40 0.50 0.61
CA LEU A 254 -7.97 -0.10 -0.65
C LEU A 254 -6.65 -0.87 -0.52
N GLU A 255 -5.66 -0.34 0.22
CA GLU A 255 -4.42 -1.05 0.52
C GLU A 255 -4.67 -2.35 1.30
N ILE A 256 -5.52 -2.29 2.34
CA ILE A 256 -5.94 -3.48 3.10
C ILE A 256 -6.63 -4.48 2.17
N LYS A 257 -7.57 -4.01 1.34
CA LYS A 257 -8.29 -4.87 0.40
C LYS A 257 -7.36 -5.53 -0.62
N LEU A 258 -6.28 -4.87 -1.04
CA LEU A 258 -5.27 -5.48 -1.89
C LEU A 258 -4.61 -6.68 -1.21
N PHE A 259 -4.31 -6.60 0.09
CA PHE A 259 -3.77 -7.74 0.84
C PHE A 259 -4.78 -8.87 1.01
N MET A 260 -6.05 -8.55 1.21
CA MET A 260 -7.11 -9.55 1.41
C MET A 260 -7.60 -10.20 0.10
N THR A 261 -7.23 -9.65 -1.05
CA THR A 261 -7.67 -10.15 -2.37
C THR A 261 -7.10 -11.54 -2.68
N TYR A 262 -5.92 -11.87 -2.17
CA TYR A 262 -5.21 -13.08 -2.54
C TYR A 262 -5.38 -14.15 -1.46
N PRO A 263 -5.69 -15.40 -1.85
CA PRO A 263 -5.95 -16.47 -0.88
C PRO A 263 -4.75 -16.65 0.04
N PHE A 264 -5.01 -16.81 1.34
CA PHE A 264 -3.93 -17.03 2.28
C PHE A 264 -3.34 -18.44 2.10
N PRO A 265 -2.01 -18.61 2.15
CA PRO A 265 -1.42 -19.93 2.20
C PRO A 265 -1.88 -20.66 3.47
N PRO A 266 -1.99 -22.01 3.45
CA PRO A 266 -2.42 -22.81 4.60
C PRO A 266 -1.63 -22.56 5.90
N ILE A 267 -0.39 -22.05 5.79
CA ILE A 267 0.45 -21.64 6.92
C ILE A 267 -0.17 -20.53 7.78
N LEU A 268 -1.22 -19.85 7.29
CA LEU A 268 -2.01 -18.92 8.11
C LEU A 268 -2.54 -19.62 9.37
N PHE A 269 -2.92 -20.89 9.28
CA PHE A 269 -3.40 -21.64 10.43
C PHE A 269 -2.30 -21.82 11.48
N GLU A 270 -1.08 -22.19 11.06
CA GLU A 270 0.08 -22.29 11.95
C GLU A 270 0.46 -20.93 12.57
N MET A 271 0.36 -19.85 11.80
CA MET A 271 0.67 -18.50 12.28
C MET A 271 -0.42 -17.94 13.22
N LEU A 272 -1.68 -18.27 12.98
CA LEU A 272 -2.79 -17.95 13.90
C LEU A 272 -2.66 -18.75 15.20
N CYS A 273 -2.16 -20.00 15.14
CA CYS A 273 -1.82 -20.78 16.33
C CYS A 273 -0.62 -20.19 17.09
N ASP A 274 0.44 -19.75 16.40
CA ASP A 274 1.56 -19.02 17.02
C ASP A 274 1.08 -17.71 17.67
N PHE A 275 0.17 -16.98 17.00
CA PHE A 275 -0.45 -15.74 17.50
C PHE A 275 -1.32 -15.98 18.74
N ALA A 276 -2.06 -17.09 18.75
CA ALA A 276 -2.84 -17.52 19.90
C ALA A 276 -1.96 -18.02 21.05
N ASN A 277 -0.65 -18.21 20.89
CA ASN A 277 0.27 -18.62 21.94
C ASN A 277 1.17 -17.48 22.45
N ASP A 278 1.12 -16.31 21.81
CA ASP A 278 1.85 -15.12 22.25
C ASP A 278 1.12 -14.49 23.45
N SER A 279 1.71 -14.57 24.64
CA SER A 279 1.09 -14.21 25.92
C SER A 279 0.78 -12.72 26.09
N GLU A 280 1.22 -11.88 25.14
CA GLU A 280 1.02 -10.43 25.14
C GLU A 280 -0.05 -9.96 24.15
N CYS A 281 -0.76 -10.86 23.49
CA CYS A 281 -1.74 -10.47 22.48
C CYS A 281 -3.03 -9.85 23.07
N THR A 282 -3.02 -8.53 23.26
CA THR A 282 -4.19 -7.70 23.60
C THR A 282 -5.03 -7.29 22.38
N HIS A 283 -4.70 -7.79 21.19
CA HIS A 283 -5.34 -7.41 19.94
C HIS A 283 -6.81 -7.90 19.88
N PRO A 284 -7.78 -7.06 19.47
CA PRO A 284 -9.19 -7.47 19.36
C PRO A 284 -9.39 -8.56 18.30
N LEU A 285 -8.62 -8.59 17.22
CA LEU A 285 -8.61 -9.69 16.23
C LEU A 285 -7.77 -10.91 16.63
N CYS A 286 -7.40 -11.05 17.90
CA CYS A 286 -6.78 -12.28 18.39
C CYS A 286 -7.75 -13.44 18.21
N PRO A 287 -7.30 -14.64 17.76
CA PRO A 287 -8.14 -15.83 17.73
C PRO A 287 -8.73 -16.18 19.10
N ARG A 288 -8.09 -15.74 20.20
CA ARG A 288 -8.61 -15.87 21.57
C ARG A 288 -9.80 -14.94 21.87
N HIS A 289 -10.00 -13.89 21.08
CA HIS A 289 -10.95 -12.80 21.36
C HIS A 289 -11.98 -12.55 20.25
N THR A 290 -11.91 -13.20 19.08
CA THR A 290 -12.86 -12.96 17.97
C THR A 290 -13.49 -14.21 17.37
N ALA A 291 -14.78 -14.07 17.07
CA ALA A 291 -15.59 -14.92 16.18
C ALA A 291 -15.09 -14.96 14.72
N LEU A 292 -14.02 -14.22 14.39
CA LEU A 292 -13.34 -14.28 13.09
C LEU A 292 -12.72 -15.66 12.84
N THR A 293 -12.32 -16.35 13.91
CA THR A 293 -11.86 -17.74 13.84
C THR A 293 -12.97 -18.67 13.36
N ASP A 294 -14.23 -18.45 13.75
CA ASP A 294 -15.36 -19.27 13.31
C ASP A 294 -15.71 -19.01 11.84
N VAL A 295 -15.60 -17.77 11.35
CA VAL A 295 -15.81 -17.44 9.93
C VAL A 295 -14.72 -18.04 9.03
N ILE A 296 -13.47 -18.03 9.48
CA ILE A 296 -12.34 -18.65 8.77
C ILE A 296 -12.42 -20.19 8.88
N MET A 297 -12.85 -20.73 10.02
CA MET A 297 -13.02 -22.17 10.22
C MET A 297 -14.20 -22.73 9.43
N ASP A 298 -15.33 -22.03 9.33
CA ASP A 298 -16.49 -22.47 8.53
C ASP A 298 -16.16 -22.47 7.03
N SER A 299 -15.34 -21.53 6.57
CA SER A 299 -14.88 -21.49 5.17
C SER A 299 -13.79 -22.52 4.84
N VAL A 300 -12.96 -22.92 5.81
CA VAL A 300 -11.93 -23.96 5.61
C VAL A 300 -12.44 -25.38 5.88
N THR A 301 -13.37 -25.56 6.82
CA THR A 301 -13.95 -26.88 7.17
C THR A 301 -15.17 -27.25 6.33
N GLY A 302 -15.88 -26.26 5.76
CA GLY A 302 -16.94 -26.50 4.76
C GLY A 302 -16.45 -27.26 3.53
N ASP A 303 -15.17 -27.13 3.18
CA ASP A 303 -14.51 -27.85 2.07
C ASP A 303 -13.93 -29.23 2.47
N LEU A 304 -13.71 -29.49 3.76
CA LEU A 304 -13.22 -30.79 4.23
C LEU A 304 -14.36 -31.77 4.62
N GLY A 305 -15.57 -31.27 4.84
CA GLY A 305 -16.77 -32.09 5.07
C GLY A 305 -17.35 -32.77 3.82
N ALA A 306 -16.96 -32.34 2.62
CA ALA A 306 -17.58 -32.78 1.35
C ALA A 306 -16.85 -33.93 0.63
N LEU A 307 -15.76 -34.49 1.19
CA LEU A 307 -15.06 -35.66 0.62
C LEU A 307 -15.36 -36.99 1.33
N GLY A 308 -16.34 -37.00 2.22
CA GLY A 308 -16.81 -38.18 2.94
C GLY A 308 -18.18 -38.68 2.48
N GLY A 309 -18.31 -39.09 1.21
CA GLY A 309 -19.35 -40.05 0.82
C GLY A 309 -20.37 -39.63 -0.26
N ARG A 310 -20.47 -40.51 -1.26
CA ARG A 310 -21.54 -40.74 -2.24
C ARG A 310 -21.53 -39.96 -3.57
N ARG A 311 -21.41 -40.79 -4.63
CA ARG A 311 -21.84 -40.55 -6.02
C ARG A 311 -23.24 -39.91 -6.07
N THR A 312 -23.45 -38.84 -6.84
CA THR A 312 -24.03 -38.82 -8.20
C THR A 312 -24.27 -37.39 -8.70
N SER A 313 -24.16 -37.22 -10.03
CA SER A 313 -24.84 -36.25 -10.91
C SER A 313 -24.71 -34.73 -10.66
N GLY A 314 -23.92 -34.13 -11.56
CA GLY A 314 -24.05 -32.81 -12.18
C GLY A 314 -24.98 -31.76 -11.58
N LEU A 315 -24.39 -30.62 -11.21
CA LEU A 315 -25.05 -29.31 -11.17
C LEU A 315 -24.01 -28.20 -11.41
N LYS A 316 -24.42 -27.21 -12.20
CA LYS A 316 -23.62 -26.07 -12.66
C LYS A 316 -23.28 -25.14 -11.49
N PHE A 317 -21.99 -24.85 -11.30
CA PHE A 317 -21.50 -23.79 -10.40
C PHE A 317 -21.38 -22.48 -11.17
N LYS A 318 -22.26 -21.52 -10.89
CA LYS A 318 -22.10 -20.10 -11.27
C LYS A 318 -22.70 -19.20 -10.18
N ASP A 319 -21.88 -18.24 -9.75
CA ASP A 319 -22.23 -16.89 -9.30
C ASP A 319 -22.81 -16.62 -7.89
N THR A 320 -22.95 -17.59 -6.98
CA THR A 320 -23.64 -17.31 -5.69
C THR A 320 -22.76 -17.00 -4.47
N VAL A 321 -21.46 -17.33 -4.46
CA VAL A 321 -20.64 -17.23 -3.23
C VAL A 321 -20.02 -15.84 -3.00
N SER A 322 -19.91 -15.02 -4.05
CA SER A 322 -19.26 -13.70 -3.95
C SER A 322 -20.17 -12.61 -3.38
N SER A 323 -21.50 -12.72 -3.51
CA SER A 323 -22.42 -11.69 -3.01
C SER A 323 -22.64 -11.81 -1.50
N ASP A 324 -22.71 -13.05 -0.99
CA ASP A 324 -23.10 -13.35 0.39
C ASP A 324 -21.99 -12.96 1.40
N LEU A 325 -20.72 -13.08 1.02
CA LEU A 325 -19.60 -12.63 1.84
C LEU A 325 -19.46 -11.10 1.88
N SER A 326 -19.80 -10.44 0.76
CA SER A 326 -19.78 -8.97 0.67
C SER A 326 -20.92 -8.35 1.48
N GLU A 327 -22.11 -8.96 1.47
CA GLU A 327 -23.26 -8.49 2.26
C GLU A 327 -22.99 -8.62 3.76
N ARG A 328 -22.45 -9.76 4.20
CA ARG A 328 -22.16 -10.01 5.63
C ARG A 328 -21.09 -9.08 6.22
N LEU A 329 -20.06 -8.73 5.44
CA LEU A 329 -19.07 -7.73 5.87
C LEU A 329 -19.65 -6.32 5.95
N THR A 330 -20.64 -6.00 5.11
CA THR A 330 -21.29 -4.67 5.10
C THR A 330 -22.25 -4.51 6.28
N THR A 331 -22.97 -5.56 6.67
CA THR A 331 -23.93 -5.51 7.79
C THR A 331 -23.25 -5.45 9.17
N SER A 332 -22.07 -6.09 9.33
CA SER A 332 -21.31 -6.01 10.59
C SER A 332 -20.63 -4.65 10.79
N LEU A 333 -20.36 -3.90 9.73
CA LEU A 333 -19.78 -2.55 9.80
C LEU A 333 -20.83 -1.43 9.98
N SER A 334 -22.13 -1.72 9.85
CA SER A 334 -23.21 -0.75 10.08
C SER A 334 -23.82 -0.80 11.48
N LEU A 335 -23.37 -1.74 12.33
CA LEU A 335 -23.89 -1.99 13.68
C LEU A 335 -22.84 -1.77 14.80
N ALA A 336 -21.69 -1.21 14.46
CA ALA A 336 -20.67 -0.70 15.37
C ALA A 336 -20.36 0.74 14.98
#